data_AF-A0A6M0A171-F1
#
_entry.id   AF-A0A6M0A171-F1
#
_cell.length_a   1.000
_cell.length_b   1.000
_cell.length_c   1.000
_cell.angle_alpha   90.00
_cell.angle_beta   90.00
_cell.angle_gamma   90.00
#
_symmetry.space_group_name_H-M   'P 1'
#
loop_
_entity.id
_entity.type
_entity.pdbx_description
1 polymer ?
#
loop_
_entity_poly.entity_id
_entity_poly.type
_entity_poly.pdbx_seq_one_letter_code
_entity_poly.pdbx_strand_id
1 'polypeptide(L)'
;MAKTYNRIDLSYNAGTPQYPETWEACMKRTGETTQSLVAQFPTENILLLGHGASVIGTAAGLVGEIATVEVKASLCCLVKIVREKQQWVMELSGDTSHLENIETNIRFV
;
A
#
# COMPACT_ATOMS: atom_id res chain seq x y z
N MET A 1 3.86 24.20 1.99
CA MET A 1 2.58 23.46 1.92
C MET A 1 2.24 22.79 3.24
N ALA A 2 3.03 21.87 3.78
CA ALA A 2 2.63 21.11 4.98
C ALA A 2 2.35 21.94 6.25
N LYS A 3 3.09 23.05 6.47
CA LYS A 3 2.89 23.97 7.63
C LYS A 3 1.51 24.63 7.70
N THR A 4 0.72 24.57 6.61
CA THR A 4 -0.61 25.18 6.54
C THR A 4 -1.74 24.17 6.81
N TYR A 5 -1.43 22.88 6.96
CA TYR A 5 -2.41 21.81 7.16
C TYR A 5 -2.18 21.11 8.51
N ASN A 6 -2.93 21.52 9.53
CA ASN A 6 -2.78 21.03 10.91
C ASN A 6 -3.04 19.52 11.09
N ARG A 7 -3.59 18.84 10.07
CA ARG A 7 -3.83 17.39 10.08
C ARG A 7 -2.63 16.57 9.61
N ILE A 8 -1.61 17.20 9.03
CA ILE A 8 -0.40 16.49 8.58
C ILE A 8 0.55 16.37 9.77
N ASP A 9 0.77 15.15 10.23
CA ASP A 9 1.82 14.85 11.19
C ASP A 9 3.14 14.63 10.46
N LEU A 10 4.02 15.63 10.51
CA LEU A 10 5.36 15.56 9.94
C LEU A 10 6.39 14.87 10.84
N SER A 11 6.02 14.58 12.10
CA SER A 11 6.90 13.88 13.03
C SER A 11 6.81 12.36 12.88
N TYR A 12 5.82 11.87 12.14
CA TYR A 12 5.61 10.45 11.92
C TYR A 12 6.76 9.85 11.09
N ASN A 13 7.45 8.90 11.71
CA ASN A 13 8.61 8.20 11.17
C ASN A 13 8.31 6.70 11.27
N ALA A 14 7.80 6.13 10.19
CA ALA A 14 7.71 4.68 10.02
C ALA A 14 7.98 4.33 8.57
N GLY A 15 8.62 3.18 8.33
CA GLY A 15 8.84 2.67 6.97
C GLY A 15 9.79 3.51 6.11
N THR A 16 10.73 4.22 6.72
CA THR A 16 11.68 5.11 6.03
C THR A 16 12.52 4.34 5.00
N PRO A 17 12.42 4.65 3.69
CA PRO A 17 13.24 4.03 2.65
C PRO A 17 14.71 4.42 2.79
N GLN A 18 15.61 3.52 2.37
CA GLN A 18 17.05 3.75 2.33
C GLN A 18 17.54 3.59 0.89
N TYR A 19 18.16 4.63 0.31
CA TYR A 19 18.65 4.57 -1.07
C TYR A 19 20.16 4.23 -1.12
N PRO A 20 20.61 3.32 -2.02
CA PRO A 20 19.79 2.52 -2.93
C PRO A 20 19.03 1.39 -2.20
N GLU A 21 17.82 1.10 -2.66
CA GLU A 21 16.97 0.02 -2.13
C GLU A 21 16.75 -1.04 -3.22
N THR A 22 16.78 -2.33 -2.87
CA THR A 22 16.36 -3.40 -3.79
C THR A 22 14.84 -3.55 -3.80
N TRP A 23 14.32 -4.26 -4.80
CA TRP A 23 12.90 -4.61 -4.86
C TRP A 23 12.46 -5.35 -3.59
N GLU A 24 13.21 -6.38 -3.18
CA GLU A 24 12.92 -7.22 -2.01
C GLU A 24 12.96 -6.40 -0.71
N ALA A 25 13.92 -5.48 -0.60
CA ALA A 25 14.02 -4.58 0.55
C ALA A 25 12.81 -3.64 0.64
N CYS A 26 12.39 -3.05 -0.49
CA CYS A 26 11.19 -2.21 -0.56
C CYS A 26 9.92 -3.01 -0.19
N MET A 27 9.77 -4.22 -0.75
CA MET A 27 8.67 -5.13 -0.45
C MET A 27 8.60 -5.48 1.03
N LYS A 28 9.73 -5.88 1.63
CA LYS A 28 9.83 -6.19 3.06
C LYS A 28 9.48 -4.99 3.93
N ARG A 29 10.10 -3.83 3.68
CA ARG A 29 9.89 -2.60 4.45
C ARG A 29 8.44 -2.15 4.42
N THR A 30 7.81 -2.14 3.24
CA THR A 30 6.43 -1.67 3.07
C THR A 30 5.42 -2.67 3.67
N GLY A 31 5.69 -3.97 3.58
CA GLY A 31 4.94 -5.01 4.28
C GLY A 31 4.99 -4.86 5.80
N GLU A 32 6.19 -4.75 6.38
CA GLU A 32 6.41 -4.55 7.83
C GLU A 32 5.77 -3.24 8.34
N THR A 33 5.87 -2.17 7.54
CA THR A 33 5.23 -0.88 7.85
C THR A 33 3.71 -1.02 7.91
N THR A 34 3.12 -1.73 6.95
CA THR A 34 1.68 -1.95 6.89
C THR A 34 1.19 -2.79 8.06
N GLN A 35 1.89 -3.87 8.40
CA GLN A 35 1.59 -4.70 9.57
C GLN A 35 1.63 -3.89 10.87
N SER A 36 2.62 -3.00 11.01
CA SER A 36 2.74 -2.12 12.17
C SER A 36 1.58 -1.12 12.25
N LEU A 37 1.19 -0.51 11.13
CA LEU A 37 0.09 0.45 11.05
C LEU A 37 -1.26 -0.18 11.41
N VAL A 38 -1.60 -1.35 10.85
CA VAL A 38 -2.87 -2.03 11.17
C VAL A 38 -2.92 -2.55 12.61
N ALA A 39 -1.75 -2.85 13.20
CA ALA A 39 -1.65 -3.20 14.62
C ALA A 39 -1.81 -1.97 15.53
N GLN A 40 -1.27 -0.82 15.12
CA GLN A 40 -1.39 0.44 15.85
C GLN A 40 -2.81 1.01 15.84
N PHE A 41 -3.54 0.85 14.72
CA PHE A 41 -4.89 1.38 14.54
C PHE A 41 -5.90 0.25 14.23
N PRO A 42 -6.17 -0.66 15.17
CA PRO A 42 -6.88 -1.91 14.90
C PRO A 42 -8.38 -1.77 14.58
N THR A 43 -8.96 -0.57 14.79
CA THR A 43 -10.39 -0.29 14.58
C THR A 43 -10.65 0.75 13.50
N GLU A 44 -9.60 1.30 12.91
CA GLU A 44 -9.70 2.39 11.94
C GLU A 44 -9.62 1.87 10.50
N ASN A 45 -10.20 2.63 9.58
CA ASN A 45 -9.94 2.45 8.16
C ASN A 45 -8.71 3.29 7.77
N ILE A 46 -7.67 2.62 7.26
CA ILE A 46 -6.42 3.27 6.87
C ILE A 46 -6.35 3.37 5.36
N LEU A 47 -6.07 4.57 4.85
CA LEU A 47 -5.78 4.80 3.44
C LEU A 47 -4.27 4.97 3.25
N LEU A 48 -3.67 4.08 2.47
CA LEU A 48 -2.24 4.11 2.13
C LEU A 48 -2.07 4.53 0.66
N LEU A 49 -1.32 5.60 0.42
CA LEU A 49 -0.97 6.06 -0.94
C LEU A 49 0.51 5.78 -1.17
N GLY A 50 0.83 5.20 -2.32
CA GLY A 50 2.20 4.87 -2.69
C GLY A 50 2.38 4.64 -4.18
N HIS A 51 3.54 4.13 -4.53
CA HIS A 51 3.91 3.71 -5.88
C HIS A 51 3.71 2.21 -6.08
N GLY A 52 3.80 1.73 -7.32
CA GLY A 52 3.53 0.34 -7.68
C GLY A 52 4.22 -0.69 -6.77
N ALA A 53 5.53 -0.62 -6.61
CA ALA A 53 6.29 -1.52 -5.73
C ALA A 53 5.79 -1.48 -4.27
N SER A 54 5.60 -0.28 -3.72
CA SER A 54 5.14 -0.12 -2.34
C SER A 54 3.69 -0.55 -2.12
N VAL A 55 2.81 -0.40 -3.12
CA VAL A 55 1.42 -0.88 -3.05
C VAL A 55 1.39 -2.41 -3.00
N ILE A 56 2.19 -3.06 -3.85
CA ILE A 56 2.31 -4.52 -3.86
C ILE A 56 2.90 -5.01 -2.54
N GLY A 57 3.97 -4.39 -2.03
CA GLY A 57 4.60 -4.76 -0.77
C GLY A 57 3.71 -4.56 0.46
N THR A 58 2.97 -3.44 0.50
CA THR A 58 1.92 -3.19 1.49
C THR A 58 0.86 -4.29 1.48
N ALA A 59 0.35 -4.66 0.30
CA ALA A 59 -0.64 -5.73 0.18
C ALA A 59 -0.05 -7.08 0.61
N ALA A 60 1.16 -7.40 0.17
CA ALA A 60 1.85 -8.64 0.51
C ALA A 60 2.09 -8.79 2.01
N GLY A 61 2.31 -7.69 2.74
CA GLY A 61 2.42 -7.69 4.19
C GLY A 61 1.17 -8.18 4.92
N LEU A 62 -0.02 -8.11 4.31
CA LEU A 62 -1.28 -8.53 4.93
C LEU A 62 -1.80 -9.86 4.38
N VAL A 63 -1.82 -10.01 3.05
CA VAL A 63 -2.41 -11.19 2.39
C VAL A 63 -1.36 -12.19 1.88
N GLY A 64 -0.07 -11.92 2.09
CA GLY A 64 1.04 -12.78 1.67
C GLY A 64 1.45 -12.61 0.20
N GLU A 65 2.33 -13.49 -0.27
CA GLU A 65 2.96 -13.40 -1.60
C GLU A 65 1.98 -13.43 -2.77
N ILE A 66 0.73 -13.89 -2.57
CA ILE A 66 -0.30 -13.83 -3.61
C ILE A 66 -0.51 -12.41 -4.16
N ALA A 67 -0.30 -11.39 -3.33
CA ALA A 67 -0.38 -10.00 -3.76
C ALA A 67 0.64 -9.64 -4.85
N THR A 68 1.80 -10.31 -4.92
CA THR A 68 2.81 -10.00 -5.95
C THR A 68 2.39 -10.42 -7.35
N VAL A 69 1.36 -11.26 -7.46
CA VAL A 69 0.84 -11.77 -8.72
C VAL A 69 -0.52 -11.14 -9.04
N GLU A 70 -1.38 -10.99 -8.04
CA GLU A 70 -2.77 -10.56 -8.23
C GLU A 70 -2.96 -9.04 -8.25
N VAL A 71 -2.08 -8.27 -7.61
CA VAL A 71 -2.23 -6.81 -7.54
C VAL A 71 -1.85 -6.15 -8.86
N LYS A 72 -2.83 -5.50 -9.48
CA LYS A 72 -2.64 -4.64 -10.66
C LYS A 72 -2.41 -3.20 -10.22
N ALA A 73 -1.15 -2.84 -9.99
CA ALA A 73 -0.78 -1.53 -9.48
C ALA A 73 -0.75 -0.43 -10.57
N SER A 74 -1.83 -0.30 -11.34
CA SER A 74 -2.03 0.81 -12.29
C SER A 74 -2.15 2.15 -11.57
N LEU A 75 -1.88 3.25 -12.29
CA LEU A 75 -2.12 4.60 -11.78
C LEU A 75 -3.54 4.76 -11.22
N CYS A 76 -3.61 5.31 -10.00
CA CYS A 76 -4.85 5.53 -9.25
C CYS A 76 -5.71 4.28 -9.01
N CYS A 77 -5.17 3.07 -9.16
CA CYS A 77 -5.93 1.86 -8.84
C CYS A 77 -6.24 1.78 -7.33
N LEU A 78 -7.31 1.08 -6.97
CA LEU A 78 -7.65 0.76 -5.59
C LEU A 78 -7.35 -0.70 -5.28
N VAL A 79 -6.52 -0.92 -4.26
CA VAL A 79 -6.38 -2.22 -3.59
C VAL A 79 -7.10 -2.11 -2.24
N LYS A 80 -8.05 -3.00 -1.99
CA LYS A 80 -8.83 -3.03 -0.75
C LYS A 80 -8.61 -4.36 -0.06
N ILE A 81 -8.14 -4.29 1.18
CA ILE A 81 -7.90 -5.45 2.03
C ILE A 81 -8.69 -5.24 3.33
N VAL A 82 -9.46 -6.25 3.71
CA VAL A 82 -10.30 -6.24 4.91
C VAL A 82 -9.91 -7.38 5.85
N ARG A 83 -10.09 -7.17 7.15
CA ARG A 83 -9.90 -8.22 8.14
C ARG A 83 -11.22 -8.93 8.41
N GLU A 84 -11.34 -10.17 7.97
CA GLU A 84 -12.47 -11.04 8.28
C GLU A 84 -12.07 -12.03 9.38
N LYS A 85 -12.66 -11.88 10.57
CA LYS A 85 -12.31 -12.66 11.76
C LYS A 85 -10.82 -12.52 12.10
N GLN A 86 -10.00 -13.48 11.66
CA GLN A 86 -8.55 -13.54 11.89
C GLN A 86 -7.74 -13.67 10.59
N GLN A 87 -8.35 -13.38 9.45
CA GLN A 87 -7.70 -13.47 8.14
C GLN A 87 -7.85 -12.16 7.39
N TRP A 88 -6.84 -11.81 6.60
CA TRP A 88 -6.89 -10.69 5.67
C TRP A 88 -7.38 -11.19 4.32
N VAL A 89 -8.34 -10.47 3.74
CA VAL A 89 -8.96 -10.79 2.46
C VAL A 89 -8.81 -9.59 1.54
N MET A 90 -8.31 -9.82 0.32
CA MET A 90 -8.22 -8.79 -0.71
C MET A 90 -9.54 -8.75 -1.49
N GLU A 91 -10.35 -7.72 -1.25
CA GLU A 91 -11.63 -7.49 -1.95
C GLU A 91 -11.45 -6.82 -3.32
N LEU A 92 -10.45 -5.92 -3.43
CA LEU A 92 -10.08 -5.28 -4.70
C LEU A 92 -8.58 -5.46 -4.92
N SER A 93 -8.18 -5.84 -6.14
CA SER A 93 -6.79 -6.12 -6.52
C SER A 93 -6.26 -5.17 -7.60
N GLY A 94 -6.61 -3.87 -7.49
CA GLY A 94 -6.26 -2.85 -8.48
C GLY A 94 -7.47 -2.37 -9.29
N ASP A 95 -8.57 -2.06 -8.60
CA ASP A 95 -9.78 -1.52 -9.23
C ASP A 95 -9.54 -0.14 -9.84
N THR A 96 -9.94 0.01 -11.10
CA THR A 96 -9.89 1.26 -11.86
C THR A 96 -11.26 1.64 -12.40
N SER A 97 -12.34 0.99 -11.93
CA SER A 97 -13.71 1.22 -12.43
C SER A 97 -14.21 2.65 -12.21
N HIS A 98 -13.59 3.38 -11.29
CA HIS A 98 -13.86 4.77 -10.99
C HIS A 98 -13.13 5.77 -11.93
N LEU A 99 -12.27 5.30 -12.82
CA LEU A 99 -11.47 6.15 -13.73
C LEU A 99 -12.08 6.19 -15.12
N GLU A 100 -12.15 7.38 -15.70
CA GLU A 100 -12.50 7.58 -17.12
C GLU A 100 -11.31 7.24 -18.04
N ASN A 101 -10.09 7.50 -17.58
CA ASN A 101 -8.85 7.25 -18.31
C ASN A 101 -7.99 6.23 -17.55
N ILE A 102 -7.84 5.04 -18.12
CA ILE A 102 -7.16 3.91 -17.48
C ILE A 102 -5.77 3.73 -18.10
N GLU A 103 -4.75 3.60 -17.26
CA GLU A 103 -3.42 3.21 -17.70
C GLU A 103 -3.43 1.77 -18.21
N THR A 104 -2.99 1.57 -19.45
CA THR A 104 -2.95 0.25 -20.10
C THR A 104 -1.56 -0.40 -20.08
N ASN A 105 -0.52 0.33 -19.70
CA ASN A 105 0.86 -0.16 -19.68
C ASN A 105 1.54 0.20 -18.35
N ILE A 106 1.58 -0.76 -17.42
CA ILE A 106 2.17 -0.58 -16.09
C ILE A 106 3.69 -0.73 -16.20
N ARG A 107 4.44 0.25 -15.72
CA ARG A 107 5.91 0.21 -15.65
C ARG A 107 6.38 0.51 -14.24
N PHE A 108 7.12 -0.43 -13.67
CA PHE A 108 7.88 -0.22 -12.43
C PHE A 108 9.25 0.31 -12.84
N VAL A 109 9.38 1.64 -12.92
CA VAL A 109 10.65 2.34 -13.17
C VAL A 109 11.55 2.31 -11.95
#